data_AF-A0A920VFU7-F1
#
_entry.id   AF-A0A920VFU7-F1
#
_cell.length_a   1.000
_cell.length_b   1.000
_cell.length_c   1.000
_cell.angle_alpha   90.00
_cell.angle_beta   90.00
_cell.angle_gamma   90.00
#
_symmetry.space_group_name_H-M   'P 1'
#
loop_
_entity.id
_entity.type
_entity.pdbx_description
1 polymer ?
#
loop_
_entity_poly.entity_id
_entity_poly.type
_entity_poly.pdbx_seq_one_letter_code
_entity_poly.pdbx_strand_id
1 'polypeptide(L)'
;MVQAGVSLHQVAHYINQGPPGASAALTASTFAFSQIISGLIWAALARRVSVRFLLSTAAFVVAAAAIGTSASASVATGLIASASVGLGVGGPHFLTRLAWADYYGPGNI
;
A
#
# COMPACT_ATOMS: atom_id res chain seq x y z
N MET A 1 2.05 -4.00 13.14
CA MET A 1 2.79 -5.22 12.73
C MET A 1 2.06 -6.01 11.62
N VAL A 2 1.18 -5.38 10.82
CA VAL A 2 0.41 -6.05 9.76
C VAL A 2 1.14 -6.05 8.39
N GLN A 3 2.02 -5.07 8.15
CA GLN A 3 2.69 -4.88 6.85
C GLN A 3 3.66 -6.03 6.49
N ALA A 4 4.36 -6.58 7.48
CA ALA A 4 5.18 -7.78 7.28
C ALA A 4 4.31 -9.00 6.91
N GLY A 5 3.11 -9.11 7.48
CA GLY A 5 2.18 -10.21 7.21
C GLY A 5 1.56 -10.17 5.82
N VAL A 6 1.25 -8.98 5.28
CA VAL A 6 0.69 -8.81 3.92
C VAL A 6 1.71 -9.20 2.84
N SER A 7 2.97 -8.74 2.96
CA SER A 7 4.02 -9.16 2.04
C SER A 7 4.28 -10.68 2.13
N LEU A 8 4.23 -11.26 3.34
CA LEU A 8 4.38 -12.72 3.52
C LEU A 8 3.23 -13.50 2.88
N HIS A 9 1.99 -13.03 3.02
CA HIS A 9 0.82 -13.66 2.39
C HIS A 9 0.82 -13.52 0.86
N GLN A 10 1.22 -12.36 0.31
CA GLN A 10 1.37 -12.21 -1.14
C GLN A 10 2.43 -13.16 -1.69
N VAL A 11 3.60 -13.25 -1.04
CA VAL A 11 4.67 -14.15 -1.45
C VAL A 11 4.22 -15.62 -1.34
N ALA A 12 3.56 -16.01 -0.25
CA ALA A 12 3.06 -17.37 -0.07
C ALA A 12 1.95 -17.74 -1.08
N HIS A 13 1.09 -16.79 -1.45
CA HIS A 13 0.07 -16.99 -2.48
C HIS A 13 0.69 -17.23 -3.86
N TYR A 14 1.72 -16.47 -4.24
CA TYR A 14 2.41 -16.69 -5.53
C TYR A 14 3.27 -17.96 -5.55
N ILE A 15 3.86 -18.37 -4.43
CA ILE A 15 4.60 -19.64 -4.32
C ILE A 15 3.66 -20.85 -4.53
N ASN A 16 2.45 -20.81 -3.98
CA ASN A 16 1.46 -21.89 -4.14
C ASN A 16 0.87 -22.01 -5.55
N GLN A 17 1.04 -21.01 -6.42
CA GLN A 17 0.52 -21.03 -7.79
C GLN A 17 1.47 -21.70 -8.81
N GLY A 18 2.66 -22.13 -8.40
CA GLY A 18 3.61 -22.85 -9.25
C GLY A 18 4.50 -22.07 -10.25
N PRO A 19 4.52 -20.72 -10.35
CA PRO A 19 5.51 -20.05 -11.20
C PRO A 19 6.90 -19.96 -10.52
N PRO A 20 7.99 -19.75 -11.29
CA PRO A 20 9.36 -19.72 -10.77
C PRO A 20 9.56 -18.63 -9.72
N GLY A 21 10.33 -18.88 -8.65
CA GLY A 21 10.52 -17.93 -7.54
C GLY A 21 10.95 -16.50 -7.93
N ALA A 22 11.52 -16.31 -9.13
CA ALA A 22 11.82 -15.00 -9.70
C ALA A 22 10.56 -14.11 -9.90
N SER A 23 9.40 -14.68 -10.25
CA SER A 23 8.17 -13.88 -10.43
C SER A 23 7.62 -13.38 -9.10
N ALA A 24 7.74 -14.17 -8.03
CA ALA A 24 7.37 -13.75 -6.68
C ALA A 24 8.25 -12.57 -6.20
N ALA A 25 9.56 -12.65 -6.41
CA ALA A 25 10.49 -11.57 -6.08
C ALA A 25 10.19 -10.27 -6.85
N LEU A 26 9.80 -10.37 -8.12
CA LEU A 26 9.38 -9.23 -8.94
C LEU A 26 8.13 -8.56 -8.36
N THR A 27 7.09 -9.34 -8.03
CA THR A 27 5.86 -8.77 -7.42
C THR A 27 6.12 -8.08 -6.09
N ALA A 28 6.97 -8.65 -5.23
CA ALA A 28 7.36 -8.04 -3.97
C ALA A 28 8.17 -6.74 -4.18
N SER A 29 9.06 -6.71 -5.17
CA SER A 29 9.84 -5.52 -5.52
C SER A 29 8.96 -4.41 -6.10
N THR A 30 8.02 -4.75 -6.97
CA THR A 30 7.02 -3.82 -7.51
C THR A 30 6.16 -3.23 -6.39
N PHE A 31 5.71 -4.07 -5.46
CA PHE A 31 4.99 -3.61 -4.26
C PHE A 31 5.84 -2.61 -3.46
N ALA A 32 7.08 -2.98 -3.09
CA ALA A 32 7.97 -2.12 -2.31
C ALA A 32 8.26 -0.77 -3.00
N PHE A 33 8.56 -0.80 -4.30
CA PHE A 33 8.82 0.41 -5.09
C PHE A 33 7.59 1.32 -5.17
N SER A 34 6.41 0.74 -5.39
CA SER A 34 5.17 1.50 -5.45
C SER A 34 4.81 2.16 -4.11
N GLN A 35 5.21 1.59 -2.96
CA GLN A 35 5.05 2.23 -1.66
C GLN A 35 5.88 3.51 -1.50
N ILE A 36 7.07 3.58 -2.11
CA ILE A 36 7.90 4.79 -2.07
C ILE A 36 7.19 5.93 -2.82
N ILE A 37 6.70 5.64 -4.03
CA ILE A 37 5.95 6.59 -4.86
C ILE A 37 4.66 7.01 -4.15
N SER A 38 3.96 6.06 -3.54
CA SER A 38 2.76 6.31 -2.73
C SER A 38 3.01 7.35 -1.64
N GLY A 39 4.08 7.16 -0.85
CA GLY A 39 4.42 8.07 0.24
C GLY A 39 4.61 9.51 -0.25
N LEU A 40 5.26 9.70 -1.41
CA LEU A 40 5.43 11.01 -2.05
C LEU A 40 4.09 11.64 -2.46
N ILE A 41 3.19 10.84 -3.07
CA ILE A 41 1.86 11.29 -3.49
C ILE A 41 1.03 11.73 -2.28
N TRP A 42 0.95 10.89 -1.25
CA TRP A 42 0.19 11.19 -0.03
C TRP A 42 0.76 12.36 0.76
N ALA A 43 2.09 12.50 0.82
CA ALA A 43 2.74 13.66 1.42
C ALA A 43 2.44 14.97 0.67
N ALA A 44 2.42 14.92 -0.67
CA ALA A 44 2.05 16.09 -1.47
C ALA A 44 0.58 16.50 -1.28
N LEU A 45 -0.33 15.51 -1.21
CA LEU A 45 -1.76 15.73 -0.95
C LEU A 45 -2.03 16.25 0.47
N ALA A 46 -1.27 15.79 1.46
CA ALA A 46 -1.45 16.18 2.86
C ALA A 46 -1.20 17.67 3.11
N ARG A 47 -0.45 18.35 2.22
CA ARG A 47 -0.27 19.80 2.27
C ARG A 47 -1.51 20.60 1.85
N ARG A 48 -2.49 19.95 1.21
CA ARG A 48 -3.65 20.64 0.61
C ARG A 48 -5.00 20.17 1.15
N VAL A 49 -5.07 18.95 1.69
CA VAL A 49 -6.32 18.34 2.14
C VAL A 49 -6.15 17.86 3.58
N SER A 50 -7.21 17.98 4.39
CA SER A 50 -7.18 17.53 5.78
C SER A 50 -6.93 16.03 5.89
N VAL A 51 -6.05 15.64 6.83
CA VAL A 51 -5.57 14.26 7.03
C VAL A 51 -6.71 13.24 7.18
N ARG A 52 -7.85 13.62 7.78
CA ARG A 52 -9.03 12.75 7.93
C ARG A 52 -9.57 12.22 6.60
N PHE A 53 -9.59 13.07 5.57
CA PHE A 53 -10.08 12.68 4.24
C PHE A 53 -9.05 11.82 3.53
N LEU A 54 -7.76 12.16 3.64
CA LEU A 54 -6.70 11.33 3.05
C LEU A 54 -6.67 9.93 3.64
N LEU A 55 -6.83 9.79 4.96
CA LEU A 55 -6.88 8.47 5.60
C LEU A 55 -8.04 7.62 5.08
N SER A 56 -9.21 8.22 4.90
CA SER A 56 -10.40 7.52 4.36
C SER A 56 -10.17 7.09 2.92
N THR A 57 -9.66 7.98 2.07
CA THR A 57 -9.33 7.66 0.67
C THR A 57 -8.25 6.60 0.57
N ALA A 58 -7.21 6.66 1.42
CA ALA A 58 -6.15 5.67 1.44
C ALA A 58 -6.67 4.28 1.82
N ALA A 59 -7.53 4.19 2.83
CA ALA A 59 -8.19 2.94 3.21
C ALA A 59 -9.06 2.38 2.08
N PHE A 60 -9.79 3.24 1.37
CA PHE A 60 -10.60 2.84 0.22
C PHE A 60 -9.74 2.29 -0.94
N VAL A 61 -8.62 2.95 -1.25
CA VAL A 61 -7.67 2.49 -2.28
C VAL A 61 -7.10 1.11 -1.90
N VAL A 62 -6.74 0.89 -0.63
CA VAL A 62 -6.26 -0.41 -0.15
C VAL A 62 -7.33 -1.49 -0.30
N ALA A 63 -8.58 -1.20 0.06
CA ALA A 63 -9.68 -2.15 -0.08
C ALA A 63 -9.94 -2.53 -1.55
N ALA A 64 -9.97 -1.54 -2.44
CA ALA A 64 -10.13 -1.78 -3.88
C ALA A 64 -8.97 -2.59 -4.48
N ALA A 65 -7.73 -2.29 -4.06
CA ALA A 65 -6.56 -3.03 -4.50
C ALA A 65 -6.54 -4.49 -4.00
N ALA A 66 -7.04 -4.75 -2.78
CA ALA A 66 -7.18 -6.10 -2.24
C ALA A 66 -8.20 -6.93 -3.04
N ILE A 67 -9.34 -6.33 -3.41
CA ILE A 67 -10.34 -6.96 -4.28
C ILE A 67 -9.73 -7.26 -5.65
N GLY A 68 -9.03 -6.30 -6.26
CA GLY A 68 -8.34 -6.50 -7.54
C GLY A 68 -7.28 -7.61 -7.49
N THR A 69 -6.55 -7.73 -6.37
CA THR A 69 -5.57 -8.80 -6.18
C THR A 69 -6.22 -10.18 -6.12
N SER A 70 -7.40 -10.30 -5.50
CA SER A 70 -8.12 -11.58 -5.41
C SER A 70 -8.63 -12.10 -6.77
N ALA A 71 -8.76 -11.23 -7.76
CA ALA A 71 -9.21 -11.58 -9.12
C ALA A 71 -8.05 -11.90 -10.08
N SER A 72 -6.79 -11.76 -9.65
CA SER A 72 -5.62 -11.95 -10.52
C SER A 72 -5.25 -13.42 -10.68
N ALA A 73 -5.26 -13.92 -11.92
CA ALA A 73 -4.91 -15.29 -12.28
C ALA A 73 -3.65 -15.40 -13.17
N SER A 74 -2.91 -14.30 -13.38
CA SER A 74 -1.73 -14.26 -14.25
C SER A 74 -0.61 -13.37 -13.68
N VAL A 75 0.63 -13.58 -14.11
CA VAL A 75 1.79 -12.80 -13.65
C VAL A 75 1.62 -11.29 -13.95
N ALA A 76 1.10 -10.95 -15.13
CA ALA A 76 0.87 -9.55 -15.51
C ALA A 76 -0.20 -8.87 -14.63
N THR A 77 -1.31 -9.58 -14.35
CA THR A 77 -2.35 -9.08 -13.44
C THR A 77 -1.84 -9.01 -12.00
N GLY A 78 -0.92 -9.90 -11.62
CA GLY A 78 -0.26 -9.90 -10.32
C GLY A 78 0.70 -8.74 -10.09
N LEU A 79 1.44 -8.27 -11.11
CA LEU A 79 2.25 -7.06 -11.01
C LEU A 79 1.40 -5.80 -10.85
N ILE A 80 0.33 -5.68 -11.63
CA ILE A 80 -0.61 -4.54 -11.54
C ILE A 80 -1.27 -4.53 -10.16
N ALA A 81 -1.77 -5.67 -9.70
CA ALA A 81 -2.35 -5.82 -8.37
C ALA A 81 -1.35 -5.43 -7.26
N SER A 82 -0.11 -5.92 -7.34
CA SER A 82 0.95 -5.59 -6.37
C SER A 82 1.30 -4.10 -6.35
N ALA A 83 1.34 -3.45 -7.52
CA ALA A 83 1.55 -2.01 -7.62
C ALA A 83 0.39 -1.20 -7.03
N SER A 84 -0.86 -1.61 -7.30
CA SER A 84 -2.05 -0.97 -6.73
C SER A 84 -2.11 -1.11 -5.21
N VAL A 85 -1.77 -2.29 -4.67
CA VAL A 85 -1.72 -2.52 -3.23
C VAL A 85 -0.62 -1.67 -2.58
N GLY A 86 0.58 -1.60 -3.17
CA GLY A 86 1.64 -0.75 -2.61
C GLY A 86 1.35 0.75 -2.72
N LEU A 87 0.65 1.19 -3.78
CA LEU A 87 0.13 2.55 -3.87
C LEU A 87 -0.91 2.87 -2.79
N GLY A 88 -1.74 1.90 -2.39
CA GLY A 88 -2.68 2.05 -1.29
C GLY A 88 -1.99 2.07 0.08
N VAL A 89 -1.13 1.09 0.36
CA VAL A 89 -0.56 0.84 1.70
C VAL A 89 0.46 1.90 2.12
N GLY A 90 1.15 2.55 1.18
CA GLY A 90 2.11 3.61 1.51
C GLY A 90 1.50 4.84 2.20
N GLY A 91 0.21 5.13 1.95
CA GLY A 91 -0.50 6.28 2.50
C GLY A 91 -0.75 6.20 4.00
N PRO A 92 -1.44 5.17 4.51
CA PRO A 92 -1.77 5.05 5.92
C PRO A 92 -0.54 5.08 6.84
N HIS A 93 0.59 4.52 6.40
CA HIS A 93 1.84 4.57 7.18
C HIS A 93 2.37 5.99 7.41
N PHE A 94 2.27 6.86 6.41
CA PHE A 94 2.65 8.26 6.54
C PHE A 94 1.57 9.07 7.26
N LEU A 95 0.33 8.98 6.78
CA LEU A 95 -0.79 9.79 7.23
C LEU A 95 -1.16 9.56 8.69
N THR A 96 -1.01 8.34 9.20
CA THR A 96 -1.29 8.06 10.62
C THR A 96 -0.34 8.82 11.52
N ARG A 97 0.96 8.87 11.18
CA ARG A 97 1.95 9.64 11.95
C ARG A 97 1.66 11.14 11.89
N LEU A 98 1.25 11.63 10.72
CA LEU A 98 0.85 13.03 10.56
C LEU A 98 -0.41 13.36 11.38
N ALA A 99 -1.41 12.47 11.40
CA ALA A 99 -2.62 12.66 12.19
C ALA A 99 -2.32 12.80 13.69
N TRP A 100 -1.41 11.99 14.24
CA TRP A 100 -0.97 12.12 15.64
C TRP A 100 -0.22 13.42 15.89
N ALA A 101 0.63 13.85 14.96
CA ALA A 101 1.34 15.12 15.06
C ALA A 101 0.39 16.32 15.02
N ASP A 102 -0.65 16.28 14.20
CA ASP A 102 -1.66 17.35 14.14
C ASP A 102 -2.50 17.40 15.44
N TYR A 103 -2.85 16.24 16.01
CA TYR A 103 -3.69 16.19 17.20
C TYR A 103 -2.97 16.54 18.51
N TYR A 104 -1.71 16.10 18.65
CA TYR A 104 -0.94 16.22 19.90
C TYR A 104 0.29 17.12 19.77
N GLY A 105 0.48 17.77 18.62
CA GLY A 105 1.59 18.68 18.39
C GLY A 105 1.51 19.93 19.27
N PRO A 106 2.67 20.51 19.66
CA PRO A 106 2.74 21.65 20.57
C PRO A 106 2.11 22.95 20.04
N GLY A 107 1.56 22.97 18.82
CA GLY A 107 0.83 24.10 18.24
C GLY A 107 -0.69 23.95 18.20
N ASN A 108 -1.25 22.92 18.85
CA ASN A 108 -2.70 22.64 18.88
C ASN A 108 -3.38 23.05 20.22
N ILE A 109 -2.91 24.15 20.84
CA ILE A 109 -3.62 24.88 21.91
C ILE A 109 -3.66 26.38 21.59
#